data_AF-A0A7S1R3U9-F1
#
_entry.id   AF-A0A7S1R3U9-F1
#
_cell.length_a   1.000
_cell.length_b   1.000
_cell.length_c   1.000
_cell.angle_alpha   90.00
_cell.angle_beta   90.00
_cell.angle_gamma   90.00
#
_symmetry.space_group_name_H-M   'P 1'
#
loop_
_entity.id
_entity.type
_entity.pdbx_description
1 polymer ?
#
loop_
_entity_poly.entity_id
_entity_poly.type
_entity_poly.pdbx_seq_one_letter_code
_entity_poly.pdbx_strand_id
1 'polypeptide(L)'
;DGGPAGKSGAASEPGSASPKQPAGAPLAESPAADELSSLRAFLKANPRSFDDWMKLVGRLEAGGSPGDIRCAYTSFLAEFPLCWGYWKRLADLETRESGIDAALSVYE
;
A
#
# COMPACT_ATOMS: atom_id res chain seq x y z
N ASP A 1 63.94 -11.01 -24.80
CA ASP A 1 64.92 -10.21 -24.06
C ASP A 1 64.47 -8.76 -24.09
N GLY A 2 64.33 -8.13 -22.93
CA GLY A 2 64.24 -6.67 -22.76
C GLY A 2 62.93 -5.96 -23.16
N GLY A 3 62.12 -5.57 -22.16
CA GLY A 3 61.38 -4.29 -22.22
C GLY A 3 62.35 -3.08 -22.17
N PRO A 4 61.90 -1.81 -22.14
CA PRO A 4 60.94 -1.34 -21.12
C PRO A 4 60.06 -0.11 -21.48
N ALA A 5 59.26 0.30 -20.47
CA ALA A 5 58.75 1.64 -20.15
C ALA A 5 57.72 2.27 -21.11
N GLY A 6 56.48 2.58 -20.71
CA GLY A 6 55.97 3.00 -19.41
C GLY A 6 55.81 4.53 -19.41
N LYS A 7 54.59 5.04 -19.63
CA LYS A 7 54.20 6.42 -19.28
C LYS A 7 52.76 6.51 -18.80
N SER A 8 52.69 6.91 -17.53
CA SER A 8 51.62 7.45 -16.69
C SER A 8 50.23 7.67 -17.29
N GLY A 9 49.26 6.95 -16.73
CA GLY A 9 47.90 7.42 -16.55
C GLY A 9 47.48 7.15 -15.10
N ALA A 10 46.77 8.12 -14.51
CA ALA A 10 45.75 7.98 -13.46
C ALA A 10 45.87 9.11 -12.42
N ALA A 11 44.85 9.96 -12.41
CA ALA A 11 44.45 10.77 -11.29
C ALA A 11 44.09 9.88 -10.09
N SER A 12 44.31 10.36 -8.87
CA SER A 12 43.54 9.99 -7.68
C SER A 12 43.74 11.02 -6.58
N GLU A 13 42.63 11.27 -5.88
CA GLU A 13 42.35 12.29 -4.87
C GLU A 13 43.26 12.19 -3.63
N PRO A 14 43.17 13.15 -2.69
CA PRO A 14 42.54 12.71 -1.43
C PRO A 14 41.70 13.80 -0.75
N GLY A 15 40.77 13.36 0.10
CA GLY A 15 40.30 14.23 1.19
C GLY A 15 38.96 13.86 1.79
N SER A 16 38.84 12.62 2.25
CA SER A 16 37.79 12.18 3.17
C SER A 16 37.66 13.11 4.37
N ALA A 17 36.48 13.68 4.56
CA ALA A 17 36.03 14.16 5.86
C ALA A 17 34.57 13.77 6.02
N SER A 18 34.35 12.63 6.66
CA SER A 18 33.04 12.25 7.19
C SER A 18 32.88 12.88 8.58
N PRO A 19 31.72 13.49 8.87
CA PRO A 19 31.24 13.54 10.25
C PRO A 19 29.88 12.83 10.36
N LYS A 20 29.92 11.72 11.13
CA LYS A 20 28.93 11.29 12.12
C LYS A 20 27.45 11.44 11.75
N GLN A 21 26.87 10.31 11.33
CA GLN A 21 25.44 10.05 11.43
C GLN A 21 25.05 9.81 12.89
N PRO A 22 24.14 10.60 13.50
CA PRO A 22 23.50 10.20 14.75
C PRO A 22 22.44 9.13 14.45
N ALA A 23 22.49 8.07 15.25
CA ALA A 23 21.44 7.07 15.34
C ALA A 23 20.15 7.68 15.89
N GLY A 24 19.00 7.31 15.32
CA GLY A 24 17.68 7.58 15.87
C GLY A 24 16.82 8.52 15.01
N ALA A 25 16.20 7.98 13.96
CA ALA A 25 14.97 8.54 13.42
C ALA A 25 13.94 7.39 13.41
N PRO A 26 12.73 7.57 13.99
CA PRO A 26 11.68 6.60 13.83
C PRO A 26 11.38 6.50 12.33
N LEU A 27 11.22 5.28 11.85
CA LEU A 27 10.72 4.99 10.51
C LEU A 27 9.51 5.88 10.27
N ALA A 28 9.67 6.91 9.42
CA ALA A 28 8.58 7.76 9.01
C ALA A 28 7.61 6.86 8.24
N GLU A 29 6.53 6.45 8.91
CA GLU A 29 5.37 5.91 8.22
C GLU A 29 4.98 6.94 7.15
N SER A 30 4.82 6.47 5.91
CA SER A 30 4.52 7.35 4.78
C SER A 30 3.27 8.17 5.10
N PRO A 31 3.19 9.47 4.75
CA PRO A 31 2.00 10.29 4.99
C PRO A 31 0.70 9.67 4.43
N ALA A 32 0.81 8.77 3.46
CA ALA A 32 -0.32 8.01 2.91
C ALA A 32 -0.92 6.99 3.92
N ALA A 33 -0.10 6.41 4.81
CA ALA A 33 -0.54 5.47 5.84
C ALA A 33 -1.31 6.20 6.96
N ASP A 34 -0.82 7.37 7.39
CA ASP A 34 -1.52 8.24 8.35
C ASP A 34 -2.87 8.73 7.81
N GLU A 35 -2.93 9.08 6.52
CA GLU A 35 -4.19 9.50 5.91
C GLU A 35 -5.19 8.33 5.81
N LEU A 36 -4.73 7.12 5.49
CA LEU A 36 -5.56 5.91 5.49
C LEU A 36 -6.10 5.57 6.87
N SER A 37 -5.26 5.67 7.92
CA SER A 37 -5.68 5.40 9.29
C SER A 37 -6.72 6.42 9.76
N SER A 38 -6.50 7.70 9.45
CA SER A 38 -7.43 8.80 9.72
C SER A 38 -8.77 8.60 9.01
N LEU A 39 -8.74 8.22 7.72
CA LEU A 39 -9.95 7.97 6.92
C LEU A 39 -10.75 6.78 7.48
N ARG A 40 -10.07 5.70 7.88
CA ARG A 40 -10.71 4.55 8.54
C ARG A 40 -11.34 4.94 9.88
N ALA A 41 -10.68 5.77 10.68
CA ALA A 41 -11.23 6.26 11.94
C ALA A 41 -12.46 7.15 11.70
N PHE A 42 -12.41 8.02 10.69
CA PHE A 42 -13.54 8.86 10.31
C PHE A 42 -14.76 8.04 9.89
N LEU A 43 -14.57 7.00 9.07
CA LEU A 43 -15.65 6.11 8.63
C LEU A 43 -16.25 5.27 9.75
N LYS A 44 -15.47 4.92 10.79
CA LYS A 44 -16.03 4.30 12.00
C LYS A 44 -17.00 5.23 12.74
N ALA A 45 -16.73 6.54 12.74
CA ALA A 45 -17.62 7.53 13.34
C ALA A 45 -18.77 7.94 12.40
N ASN A 46 -18.54 7.91 11.08
CA ASN A 46 -19.47 8.37 10.05
C ASN A 46 -19.65 7.31 8.95
N PRO A 47 -20.24 6.14 9.26
CA PRO A 47 -20.29 5.01 8.34
C PRO A 47 -21.23 5.22 7.14
N ARG A 48 -22.07 6.28 7.18
CA ARG A 48 -23.00 6.61 6.09
C ARG A 48 -22.41 7.52 5.01
N SER A 49 -21.12 7.87 5.09
CA SER A 49 -20.48 8.69 4.06
C SER A 49 -20.03 7.84 2.88
N PHE A 50 -20.86 7.77 1.83
CA PHE A 50 -20.55 7.01 0.62
C PHE A 50 -19.26 7.49 -0.04
N ASP A 51 -19.06 8.81 -0.17
CA ASP A 51 -17.86 9.39 -0.79
C ASP A 51 -16.57 9.00 -0.06
N ASP A 52 -16.59 8.96 1.27
CA ASP A 52 -15.41 8.59 2.05
C ASP A 52 -15.12 7.10 1.99
N TRP A 53 -16.16 6.26 1.92
CA TRP A 53 -15.99 4.84 1.61
C TRP A 53 -15.34 4.64 0.25
N MET A 54 -15.78 5.39 -0.76
CA MET A 54 -15.19 5.30 -2.10
C MET A 54 -13.73 5.75 -2.14
N LYS A 55 -13.37 6.79 -1.38
CA LYS A 55 -11.96 7.18 -1.20
C LYS A 55 -11.15 6.06 -0.56
N LEU A 56 -11.66 5.43 0.50
CA LEU A 56 -10.97 4.34 1.19
C LEU A 56 -10.78 3.14 0.27
N VAL A 57 -11.85 2.69 -0.37
CA VAL A 57 -11.83 1.55 -1.30
C VAL A 57 -10.86 1.82 -2.45
N GLY A 58 -10.94 2.98 -3.11
CA GLY A 58 -10.05 3.30 -4.23
C GLY A 58 -8.57 3.35 -3.84
N ARG A 59 -8.28 3.82 -2.62
CA ARG A 59 -6.91 3.83 -2.07
C ARG A 59 -6.38 2.43 -1.79
N LEU A 60 -7.22 1.55 -1.27
CA LEU A 60 -6.85 0.17 -1.02
C LEU A 60 -6.75 -0.64 -2.32
N GLU A 61 -7.62 -0.41 -3.31
CA GLU A 61 -7.48 -1.02 -4.64
C GLU A 61 -6.18 -0.60 -5.35
N ALA A 62 -5.65 0.60 -5.08
CA ALA A 62 -4.42 1.10 -5.72
C ALA A 62 -3.12 0.48 -5.19
N GLY A 63 -3.12 -0.14 -4.01
CA GLY A 63 -1.89 -0.71 -3.42
C GLY A 63 -2.02 -1.27 -2.01
N GLY A 64 -3.23 -1.45 -1.50
CA GLY A 64 -3.49 -2.12 -0.24
C GLY A 64 -3.35 -3.64 -0.35
N SER A 65 -3.25 -4.31 0.80
CA SER A 65 -3.27 -5.77 0.83
C SER A 65 -4.66 -6.31 0.48
N PRO A 66 -4.79 -7.51 -0.10
CA PRO A 66 -6.09 -8.12 -0.38
C PRO A 66 -6.98 -8.25 0.87
N GLY A 67 -6.35 -8.50 2.04
CA GLY A 67 -7.05 -8.51 3.32
C GLY A 67 -7.64 -7.15 3.70
N ASP A 68 -6.89 -6.06 3.50
CA ASP A 68 -7.40 -4.71 3.74
C ASP A 68 -8.55 -4.34 2.80
N ILE A 69 -8.41 -4.69 1.51
CA ILE A 69 -9.44 -4.43 0.49
C ILE A 69 -10.73 -5.20 0.85
N ARG A 70 -10.60 -6.47 1.24
CA ARG A 70 -11.72 -7.28 1.71
C ARG A 70 -12.40 -6.70 2.94
N CYS A 71 -11.64 -6.30 3.95
CA CYS A 71 -12.19 -5.67 5.16
C CYS A 71 -12.93 -4.36 4.84
N ALA A 72 -12.42 -3.55 3.90
CA ALA A 72 -13.09 -2.33 3.49
C ALA A 72 -14.39 -2.62 2.72
N TYR A 73 -14.37 -3.55 1.77
CA TYR A 73 -15.59 -3.92 1.03
C TYR A 73 -16.66 -4.53 1.92
N THR A 74 -16.31 -5.46 2.80
CA THR A 74 -17.25 -6.08 3.75
C THR A 74 -17.89 -5.03 4.66
N SER A 75 -17.09 -4.10 5.20
CA SER A 75 -17.61 -3.01 6.05
C SER A 75 -18.49 -2.03 5.27
N PHE A 76 -18.06 -1.65 4.05
CA PHE A 76 -18.83 -0.77 3.17
C PHE A 76 -20.18 -1.39 2.78
N LEU A 77 -20.19 -2.66 2.37
CA LEU A 77 -21.40 -3.35 1.91
C LEU A 77 -22.38 -3.65 3.04
N ALA A 78 -21.90 -3.76 4.29
CA ALA A 78 -22.77 -3.80 5.47
C ALA A 78 -23.58 -2.49 5.64
N GLU A 79 -22.98 -1.34 5.31
CA GLU A 79 -23.66 -0.04 5.37
C GLU A 79 -24.49 0.26 4.11
N PHE A 80 -24.04 -0.22 2.95
CA PHE A 80 -24.67 0.01 1.64
C PHE A 80 -25.04 -1.31 0.93
N PRO A 81 -25.96 -2.12 1.47
CA PRO A 81 -26.25 -3.46 0.93
C PRO A 81 -26.86 -3.45 -0.47
N LEU A 82 -27.43 -2.33 -0.92
CA LEU A 82 -28.03 -2.20 -2.26
C LEU A 82 -27.01 -1.88 -3.36
N CYS A 83 -25.73 -1.74 -3.01
CA CYS A 83 -24.65 -1.46 -3.95
C CYS A 83 -24.17 -2.73 -4.69
N TRP A 84 -25.07 -3.41 -5.41
CA TRP A 84 -24.84 -4.69 -6.11
C TRP A 84 -23.60 -4.72 -7.02
N GLY A 85 -23.26 -3.60 -7.66
CA GLY A 85 -22.03 -3.50 -8.47
C GLY A 85 -20.74 -3.75 -7.66
N TYR A 86 -20.74 -3.45 -6.37
CA TYR A 86 -19.60 -3.65 -5.47
C TYR A 86 -19.59 -5.03 -4.83
N TRP A 87 -20.75 -5.66 -4.64
CA TRP A 87 -20.83 -7.08 -4.27
C TRP A 87 -20.11 -7.96 -5.29
N LYS A 88 -20.29 -7.66 -6.59
CA LYS A 88 -19.55 -8.34 -7.66
C LYS A 88 -18.04 -8.17 -7.52
N ARG A 89 -17.56 -6.96 -7.22
CA ARG A 89 -16.12 -6.69 -7.02
C ARG A 89 -15.54 -7.47 -5.85
N LEU A 90 -16.30 -7.60 -4.75
CA LEU A 90 -15.89 -8.42 -3.61
C LEU A 90 -15.82 -9.91 -3.97
N ALA A 91 -16.80 -10.44 -4.72
CA ALA A 91 -16.76 -11.81 -5.21
C ALA A 91 -15.60 -12.06 -6.19
N ASP A 92 -15.31 -11.11 -7.08
CA ASP A 92 -14.15 -11.18 -7.98
C ASP A 92 -12.83 -11.18 -7.21
N LEU A 93 -12.74 -10.44 -6.09
CA LEU A 93 -11.59 -10.46 -5.18
C LEU A 93 -11.44 -11.84 -4.51
N GLU A 94 -12.51 -12.37 -3.91
CA GLU A 94 -12.48 -13.71 -3.29
C GLU A 94 -12.15 -14.81 -4.29
N THR A 95 -12.63 -14.71 -5.53
CA THR A 95 -12.31 -15.68 -6.60
C THR A 95 -10.81 -15.75 -6.84
N ARG A 96 -10.12 -14.60 -6.81
CA ARG A 96 -8.68 -14.48 -7.06
C ARG A 96 -7.84 -14.95 -5.87
N GLU A 97 -8.30 -14.66 -4.65
CA GLU A 97 -7.54 -14.93 -3.42
C GLU A 97 -7.80 -16.33 -2.85
N SER A 98 -9.06 -16.78 -2.88
CA SER A 98 -9.56 -17.94 -2.15
C SER A 98 -10.27 -18.97 -3.07
N GLY A 99 -10.61 -18.59 -4.29
CA GLY A 99 -11.30 -19.42 -5.28
C GLY A 99 -12.81 -19.19 -5.33
N ILE A 100 -13.47 -19.88 -6.27
CA ILE A 100 -14.88 -19.64 -6.64
C ILE A 100 -15.85 -19.91 -5.48
N ASP A 101 -15.55 -20.88 -4.61
CA ASP A 101 -16.41 -21.24 -3.46
C ASP A 101 -16.56 -20.05 -2.48
N ALA A 102 -15.44 -19.39 -2.16
CA ALA A 102 -15.45 -18.20 -1.33
C ALA A 102 -16.22 -17.03 -1.97
N ALA A 103 -16.15 -16.91 -3.30
CA ALA A 103 -16.87 -15.88 -4.03
C ALA A 103 -18.39 -16.07 -4.04
N LEU A 104 -18.87 -17.32 -3.98
CA LEU A 104 -20.29 -17.61 -3.85
C LEU A 104 -20.82 -17.27 -2.45
N SER A 105 -20.02 -17.54 -1.41
CA SER A 105 -20.38 -17.24 -0.03
C SER A 105 -20.54 -15.74 0.25
N VAL A 106 -19.96 -14.86 -0.58
CA VAL A 106 -20.19 -13.41 -0.51
C VAL A 106 -21.67 -13.04 -0.67
N TYR A 107 -22.47 -13.88 -1.32
CA TYR A 107 -23.89 -13.61 -1.60
C TYR A 107 -24.87 -14.31 -0.65
N GLU A 108 -24.38 -15.07 0.32
CA GLU A 108 -25.19 -15.79 1.33
C GLU A 108 -25.43 -14.95 2.59
#